data_AF-A0A8I5UJR5-F1
#
_entry.id   AF-A0A8I5UJR5-F1
#
_cell.length_a   1.000
_cell.length_b   1.000
_cell.length_c   1.000
_cell.angle_alpha   90.00
_cell.angle_beta   90.00
_cell.angle_gamma   90.00
#
_symmetry.space_group_name_H-M   'P 1'
#
loop_
_entity.id
_entity.type
_entity.pdbx_description
1 polymer ?
#
loop_
_entity_poly.entity_id
_entity_poly.type
_entity_poly.pdbx_seq_one_letter_code
_entity_poly.pdbx_strand_id
1 'polypeptide(L)' 'MGREFGNLTRMRHVISYSLSPFEQRAHPHVFTKGIPNVLRRFRESFFRVVPRECPGPAGAGGWTPAAAVVTAPPL' A
#
# COMPACT_ATOMS: atom_id res chain seq x y z
N MET A 1 29.18 -10.29 -10.62
CA MET A 1 29.70 -11.24 -9.60
C MET A 1 28.50 -11.75 -8.82
N GLY A 2 27.88 -12.85 -9.30
CA GLY A 2 26.57 -13.30 -8.84
C GLY A 2 26.61 -13.90 -7.44
N ARG A 3 25.56 -13.69 -6.65
CA ARG A 3 25.36 -14.43 -5.40
C ARG A 3 24.96 -15.85 -5.77
N GLU A 4 25.83 -16.81 -5.50
CA GLU A 4 25.61 -18.24 -5.79
C GLU A 4 25.17 -18.98 -4.53
N PHE A 5 24.30 -19.98 -4.69
CA PHE A 5 23.92 -20.88 -3.61
C PHE A 5 25.18 -21.59 -3.04
N GLY A 6 25.34 -21.55 -1.72
CA GLY A 6 26.52 -22.06 -1.02
C GLY A 6 27.46 -20.98 -0.50
N ASN A 7 27.45 -19.75 -1.06
CA ASN A 7 28.26 -18.62 -0.61
C ASN A 7 27.42 -17.36 -0.29
N LEU A 8 26.25 -17.53 0.35
CA LEU A 8 25.42 -16.40 0.79
C LEU A 8 25.77 -15.94 2.20
N THR A 9 25.75 -16.85 3.16
CA THR A 9 25.98 -16.55 4.57
C THR A 9 26.17 -17.84 5.39
N ARG A 10 26.85 -17.74 6.53
CA ARG A 10 27.04 -18.85 7.47
C ARG A 10 25.91 -18.85 8.50
N MET A 11 24.89 -19.67 8.31
CA MET A 11 23.85 -19.92 9.32
C MET A 11 24.22 -21.16 10.16
N ARG A 12 23.99 -21.10 11.48
CA ARG A 12 24.18 -22.24 12.40
C ARG A 12 22.91 -22.44 13.23
N HIS A 13 22.54 -23.69 13.48
CA HIS A 13 21.43 -24.10 14.37
C HIS A 13 20.04 -23.53 14.01
N VAL A 14 19.69 -23.47 12.72
CA VAL A 14 18.32 -23.17 12.28
C VAL A 14 17.69 -24.45 11.76
N ILE A 15 16.60 -24.89 12.40
CA ILE A 15 15.83 -26.06 11.99
C ILE A 15 14.51 -25.57 11.40
N SER A 16 14.29 -25.86 10.13
CA SER A 16 13.07 -25.47 9.40
C SER A 16 12.28 -26.72 9.05
N TYR A 17 10.99 -26.71 9.39
CA TYR A 17 10.06 -27.78 9.03
C TYR A 17 9.17 -27.31 7.89
N SER A 18 9.01 -28.17 6.89
CA SER A 18 8.12 -27.95 5.75
C SER A 18 7.26 -29.18 5.51
N LEU A 19 6.02 -28.95 5.09
CA LEU A 19 5.11 -30.01 4.65
C LEU A 19 5.12 -30.08 3.12
N SER A 20 4.97 -31.28 2.55
CA SER A 20 4.87 -31.44 1.09
C SER A 20 3.74 -30.59 0.50
N PRO A 21 3.94 -29.95 -0.67
CA PRO A 21 2.93 -29.07 -1.27
C PRO A 21 1.63 -29.80 -1.64
N PHE A 22 1.68 -31.11 -1.86
CA PHE A 22 0.49 -31.93 -2.16
C PHE A 22 -0.40 -32.19 -0.93
N GLU A 23 0.17 -32.06 0.26
CA GLU A 23 -0.53 -32.21 1.54
C GLU A 23 -1.06 -30.86 2.06
N GLN A 24 -0.64 -29.75 1.46
CA GLN A 24 -1.06 -28.40 1.84
C GLN A 24 -2.26 -27.95 1.00
N ARG A 25 -3.20 -27.24 1.63
CA ARG A 25 -4.23 -26.49 0.89
C ARG A 25 -3.57 -25.28 0.23
N ALA A 26 -3.85 -25.04 -1.05
CA ALA A 26 -3.27 -23.90 -1.80
C ALA A 26 -3.65 -22.53 -1.20
N HIS A 27 -4.83 -22.42 -0.58
CA HIS A 27 -5.31 -21.19 0.05
C HIS A 27 -5.88 -21.45 1.45
N PRO A 28 -5.01 -21.62 2.46
CA PRO A 28 -5.46 -21.78 3.83
C PRO A 28 -5.81 -20.41 4.42
N HIS A 29 -6.95 -20.31 5.11
CA HIS A 29 -7.31 -19.14 5.93
C HIS A 29 -7.43 -17.80 5.17
N VAL A 30 -7.95 -17.82 3.94
CA VAL A 30 -8.12 -16.60 3.12
C VAL A 30 -8.94 -15.54 3.84
N PHE A 31 -10.08 -15.94 4.42
CA PHE A 31 -10.97 -14.99 5.10
C PHE A 31 -10.48 -14.65 6.50
N THR A 32 -10.02 -15.64 7.26
CA THR A 32 -9.65 -15.46 8.67
C THR A 32 -8.27 -14.83 8.88
N LYS A 33 -7.33 -15.02 7.95
CA LYS A 33 -5.99 -14.43 8.03
C LYS A 33 -5.67 -13.52 6.84
N GLY A 34 -6.14 -13.85 5.64
CA GLY A 34 -5.87 -13.07 4.42
C GLY A 34 -6.47 -11.67 4.48
N ILE A 35 -7.79 -11.54 4.62
CA ILE A 35 -8.48 -10.24 4.63
C ILE A 35 -7.99 -9.34 5.77
N PRO A 36 -7.87 -9.80 7.04
CA PRO A 36 -7.34 -8.98 8.11
C PRO A 36 -5.91 -8.50 7.85
N ASN A 37 -5.05 -9.33 7.25
CA ASN A 37 -3.68 -8.94 6.93
C ASN A 37 -3.62 -7.94 5.76
N VAL A 38 -4.50 -8.07 4.76
CA VAL A 38 -4.59 -7.08 3.66
C VAL A 38 -5.04 -5.72 4.20
N LEU A 39 -6.09 -5.69 5.03
CA LEU A 39 -6.57 -4.46 5.65
C LEU A 39 -5.49 -3.81 6.53
N ARG A 40 -4.74 -4.60 7.31
CA ARG A 40 -3.61 -4.11 8.10
C ARG A 40 -2.54 -3.45 7.21
N ARG A 41 -2.11 -4.11 6.14
CA ARG A 41 -1.11 -3.58 5.19
C ARG A 41 -1.59 -2.31 4.49
N PHE A 42 -2.89 -2.25 4.16
CA PHE A 42 -3.49 -1.08 3.55
C PHE A 42 -3.44 0.11 4.50
N ARG A 43 -3.87 -0.04 5.76
CA ARG A 43 -3.85 1.04 6.77
C ARG A 43 -2.45 1.56 7.06
N GLU A 44 -1.44 0.69 7.09
CA GLU A 44 -0.03 1.07 7.30
C GLU A 44 0.53 1.92 6.16
N SER A 45 0.08 1.67 4.93
CA SER A 45 0.58 2.37 3.74
C SER A 45 -0.26 3.59 3.36
N PHE A 46 -1.55 3.60 3.73
CA PHE A 46 -2.51 4.64 3.36
C PHE A 46 -2.00 6.05 3.68
N PHE A 47 -1.53 6.29 4.91
CA PHE A 47 -1.03 7.61 5.34
C PHE A 47 0.32 7.99 4.75
N ARG A 48 1.03 7.09 4.07
CA ARG A 48 2.29 7.41 3.38
C ARG A 48 2.09 7.71 1.89
N VAL A 49 1.08 7.10 1.29
CA VAL A 49 0.81 7.14 -0.16
C VAL A 49 -0.23 8.21 -0.50
N VAL A 50 -1.36 8.23 0.22
CA VAL A 50 -2.48 9.14 -0.03
C VAL A 50 -2.15 10.64 0.09
N PRO A 51 -1.24 11.11 0.98
CA PRO A 51 -0.90 12.53 1.02
C PRO A 51 -0.25 13.06 -0.26
N ARG A 52 0.24 12.18 -1.14
CA ARG A 52 0.85 12.57 -2.42
C ARG A 52 -0.13 12.56 -3.58
N GLU A 53 -1.16 11.70 -3.49
CA GLU A 53 -2.11 11.46 -4.59
C GLU A 53 -3.42 12.22 -4.42
N CYS A 54 -3.81 12.52 -3.19
CA CYS A 54 -4.83 13.51 -2.89
C CYS A 54 -4.14 14.79 -2.45
N PRO A 55 -3.91 15.78 -3.33
CA PRO A 55 -3.83 17.15 -2.86
C PRO A 55 -5.21 17.43 -2.23
N GLY A 56 -5.30 17.31 -0.91
CA GLY A 56 -6.38 17.98 -0.19
C GLY A 56 -6.40 19.44 -0.65
N PRO A 57 -7.56 20.11 -0.71
CA PRO A 57 -7.72 21.43 -1.33
C PRO A 57 -7.06 22.59 -0.55
N ALA A 58 -5.94 22.34 0.12
CA ALA A 58 -5.17 23.30 0.89
C ALA A 58 -3.74 23.41 0.33
N GLY A 59 -3.62 23.75 -0.94
CA GLY A 59 -2.32 24.04 -1.54
C GLY A 59 -2.36 24.14 -3.06
N ALA A 60 -2.48 25.37 -3.55
CA ALA A 60 -2.31 25.79 -4.95
C ALA A 60 -3.42 25.38 -5.96
N GLY A 61 -4.35 26.32 -6.22
CA GLY A 61 -4.79 26.59 -7.60
C GLY A 61 -6.20 26.20 -8.04
N GLY A 62 -7.15 25.92 -7.14
CA GLY A 62 -8.40 25.25 -7.56
C GLY A 62 -9.74 25.82 -7.10
N TRP A 63 -9.86 27.07 -6.63
CA TRP A 63 -11.18 27.70 -6.42
C TRP A 63 -11.10 29.21 -6.62
N THR A 64 -11.06 29.66 -7.87
CA THR A 64 -11.77 30.89 -8.22
C THR A 64 -13.21 30.49 -8.48
N PRO A 65 -14.18 30.76 -7.58
CA PRO A 65 -15.57 30.70 -8.00
C PRO A 65 -15.74 31.76 -9.09
N ALA A 66 -16.08 31.32 -10.30
CA ALA A 66 -16.50 32.16 -11.41
C ALA A 66 -17.87 32.79 -11.13
N ALA A 67 -17.99 33.52 -10.01
CA ALA A 67 -19.22 34.14 -9.52
C ALA A 67 -19.07 35.66 -9.31
N ALA A 68 -18.03 36.28 -9.86
CA ALA A 68 -17.76 37.72 -9.70
C ALA A 68 -18.03 38.59 -10.96
N VAL A 69 -18.71 38.07 -12.00
CA VAL A 69 -18.97 38.84 -13.25
C VAL A 69 -20.43 39.30 -13.39
N VAL A 70 -21.30 39.17 -12.38
CA VAL A 70 -22.73 39.53 -12.51
C VAL A 70 -23.13 40.85 -11.81
N THR A 71 -22.20 41.67 -11.32
CA THR A 71 -22.57 42.98 -10.73
C THR A 71 -21.72 44.14 -11.26
N ALA A 72 -22.00 44.55 -12.50
CA ALA A 72 -21.71 45.91 -12.95
C ALA A 72 -23.03 46.55 -13.41
N PRO A 73 -23.57 47.56 -12.69
CA PRO A 73 -24.71 48.34 -13.17
C PRO A 73 -24.26 49.33 -14.26
N PRO A 74 -25.08 49.57 -15.31
CA PRO A 74 -24.79 50.58 -16.31
C PRO A 74 -25.18 51.97 -15.80
N LEU A 75 -24.21 52.88 -15.72
CA LEU A 75 -24.40 54.34 -15.75
C LEU A 75 -23.29 54.96 -16.59
#